data_AF-A0A2V6H799-F1
#
_entry.id   AF-A0A2V6H799-F1
#
_cell.length_a   1.000
_cell.length_b   1.000
_cell.length_c   1.000
_cell.angle_alpha   90.00
_cell.angle_beta   90.00
_cell.angle_gamma   90.00
#
_symmetry.space_group_name_H-M   'P 1'
#
loop_
_entity.id
_entity.type
_entity.pdbx_description
1 polymer ?
#
loop_
_entity_poly.entity_id
_entity_poly.type
_entity_poly.pdbx_seq_one_letter_code
_entity_poly.pdbx_strand_id
1 'polypeptide(L)'
;MAQTILPMRWSGLDCIAVQTARLRGWRTRSLGEEFFYQRAYGYHRKNTWKAKFDSGREDYFLGNHPPWQIFRVSFQMMKRPYVLGGLALLSEYFYSLASRMEEPIEAELLKFHREEQLSRLKRPFARS
;
A
#
# COMPACT_ATOMS: atom_id res chain seq x y z
N MET A 1 -4.34 -17.88 12.81
CA MET A 1 -5.51 -17.47 13.60
C MET A 1 -6.23 -16.35 12.85
N ALA A 2 -7.48 -16.03 13.15
CA ALA A 2 -8.14 -14.91 12.48
C ALA A 2 -7.62 -13.60 13.07
N GLN A 3 -6.76 -12.86 12.35
CA GLN A 3 -6.41 -11.50 12.79
C GLN A 3 -7.68 -10.68 12.99
N THR A 4 -7.90 -10.23 14.22
CA THR A 4 -8.93 -9.25 14.50
C THR A 4 -8.50 -7.98 13.79
N ILE A 5 -9.30 -7.52 12.83
CA ILE A 5 -9.06 -6.24 12.16
C ILE A 5 -9.29 -5.16 13.22
N LEU A 6 -8.21 -4.75 13.89
CA LEU A 6 -8.26 -3.66 14.86
C LEU A 6 -8.56 -2.36 14.11
N PRO A 7 -9.30 -1.42 14.72
CA PRO A 7 -9.53 -0.11 14.13
C PRO A 7 -8.18 0.59 13.97
N MET A 8 -7.67 0.60 12.73
CA MET A 8 -6.45 1.32 12.40
C MET A 8 -6.79 2.77 12.15
N ARG A 9 -5.90 3.65 12.60
CA ARG A 9 -5.99 5.10 12.40
C ARG A 9 -5.87 5.51 10.93
N TRP A 10 -5.45 4.60 10.06
CA TRP A 10 -5.03 4.84 8.68
C TRP A 10 -5.95 4.14 7.67
N SER A 11 -6.05 4.69 6.46
CA SER A 11 -6.75 4.02 5.36
C SER A 11 -5.94 2.81 4.89
N GLY A 12 -6.54 1.63 4.86
CA GLY A 12 -5.84 0.38 4.55
C GLY A 12 -6.48 -0.89 5.09
N LEU A 13 -7.53 -0.76 5.91
CA LEU A 13 -8.30 -1.89 6.46
C LEU A 13 -8.89 -2.78 5.36
N ASP A 14 -9.35 -2.20 4.26
CA ASP A 14 -9.85 -2.89 3.08
C ASP A 14 -8.76 -3.73 2.41
N CYS A 15 -7.57 -3.16 2.24
CA CYS A 15 -6.41 -3.86 1.71
C CYS A 15 -6.00 -5.03 2.61
N ILE A 16 -6.03 -4.84 3.93
CA ILE A 16 -5.70 -5.89 4.91
C ILE A 16 -6.77 -6.99 4.90
N ALA A 17 -8.05 -6.65 4.80
CA ALA A 17 -9.13 -7.62 4.68
C ALA A 17 -8.97 -8.48 3.41
N VAL A 18 -8.67 -7.85 2.27
CA VAL A 18 -8.41 -8.54 0.99
C VAL A 18 -7.19 -9.45 1.09
N GLN A 19 -6.09 -8.98 1.68
CA GLN A 19 -4.89 -9.79 1.89
C GLN A 19 -5.17 -10.97 2.83
N THR A 20 -5.91 -10.75 3.91
CA THR A 20 -6.29 -11.80 4.87
C THR A 20 -7.17 -12.86 4.21
N ALA A 21 -8.13 -12.45 3.39
CA ALA A 21 -8.95 -13.38 2.62
C ALA A 21 -8.08 -14.24 1.69
N ARG A 22 -7.14 -13.63 0.97
CA ARG A 22 -6.20 -14.35 0.08
C ARG A 22 -5.26 -15.28 0.84
N LEU A 23 -4.74 -14.85 1.99
CA LEU A 23 -3.92 -15.68 2.87
C LEU A 23 -4.68 -16.95 3.27
N ARG A 24 -5.99 -16.84 3.54
CA ARG A 24 -6.88 -17.97 3.81
C ARG A 24 -7.28 -18.79 2.57
N GLY A 25 -6.68 -18.52 1.41
CA GLY A 25 -6.98 -19.21 0.16
C GLY A 25 -8.23 -18.72 -0.58
N TRP A 26 -8.87 -17.65 -0.13
CA TRP A 26 -10.05 -17.10 -0.80
C TRP A 26 -9.66 -16.33 -2.05
N ARG A 27 -10.43 -16.50 -3.13
CA ARG A 27 -10.22 -15.76 -4.38
C ARG A 27 -10.96 -14.42 -4.34
N THR A 28 -10.22 -13.32 -4.38
CA THR A 28 -10.80 -11.97 -4.47
C THR A 28 -10.87 -11.53 -5.93
N ARG A 29 -11.99 -10.95 -6.37
CA ARG A 29 -12.16 -10.39 -7.71
C ARG A 29 -12.65 -8.95 -7.60
N SER A 30 -12.08 -8.05 -8.39
CA SER A 30 -12.66 -6.72 -8.60
C SER A 30 -13.86 -6.86 -9.53
N LEU A 31 -15.03 -6.44 -9.06
CA LEU A 31 -16.21 -6.30 -9.92
C LEU A 31 -15.94 -5.11 -10.83
N GLY A 32 -15.92 -5.34 -12.15
CA GLY A 32 -15.67 -4.29 -13.15
C GLY A 32 -16.88 -3.39 -13.38
N GLU A 33 -17.72 -3.23 -12.36
CA GLU A 33 -18.94 -2.45 -12.41
C GLU A 33 -18.63 -0.99 -12.05
N GLU A 34 -19.32 -0.06 -12.71
CA GLU A 34 -19.22 1.35 -12.37
C GLU A 34 -19.98 1.61 -11.06
N PHE A 35 -19.23 1.88 -10.00
CA PHE A 35 -19.79 2.30 -8.73
C PHE A 35 -19.88 3.83 -8.67
N PHE A 36 -21.04 4.34 -8.26
CA PHE A 36 -21.20 5.76 -7.94
C PHE A 36 -20.52 6.07 -6.60
N TYR A 37 -19.39 6.77 -6.66
CA TYR A 37 -18.73 7.26 -5.46
C TYR A 37 -19.56 8.41 -4.87
N GLN A 38 -20.06 8.22 -3.65
CA GLN A 38 -20.76 9.28 -2.88
C GLN A 38 -19.83 10.47 -2.56
N ARG A 39 -18.52 10.31 -2.77
CA ARG A 39 -17.53 11.33 -2.48
C ARG A 39 -16.31 11.24 -3.38
N ALA A 40 -15.79 12.42 -3.76
CA ALA A 40 -14.52 12.52 -4.46
C ALA A 40 -13.35 11.96 -3.62
N TYR A 41 -12.59 11.06 -4.22
CA TYR A 41 -11.39 10.48 -3.61
C TYR A 41 -10.40 11.59 -3.22
N GLY A 42 -9.92 11.58 -1.98
CA GLY A 42 -8.93 12.56 -1.50
C GLY A 42 -9.48 13.90 -0.98
N TYR A 43 -10.80 14.12 -0.96
CA TYR A 43 -11.40 15.40 -0.53
C TYR A 43 -11.01 15.86 0.90
N HIS A 44 -10.58 14.94 1.78
CA HIS A 44 -10.12 15.30 3.13
C HIS A 44 -8.73 15.95 3.19
N ARG A 45 -7.93 15.83 2.14
CA ARG A 45 -6.51 16.20 2.21
C ARG A 45 -6.30 17.62 1.70
N LYS A 46 -6.46 18.60 2.60
CA LYS A 46 -6.30 20.04 2.31
C LYS A 46 -4.88 20.43 1.86
N ASN A 47 -3.86 19.67 2.24
CA ASN A 47 -2.46 19.91 1.84
C ASN A 47 -1.90 18.70 1.09
N THR A 48 -1.63 18.87 -0.19
CA THR A 48 -1.12 17.83 -1.10
C THR A 48 0.22 17.25 -0.67
N TRP A 49 1.09 18.05 -0.05
CA TRP A 49 2.42 17.57 0.39
C TRP A 49 2.33 16.72 1.64
N LYS A 50 1.61 17.21 2.65
CA LYS A 50 1.33 16.45 3.88
C LYS A 50 0.60 15.15 3.55
N ALA A 51 -0.33 15.19 2.59
CA ALA A 51 -0.97 14.00 2.06
C ALA A 51 0.02 12.98 1.51
N LYS A 52 0.99 13.40 0.71
CA LYS A 52 1.99 12.47 0.14
C LYS A 52 2.90 11.88 1.21
N PHE A 53 3.28 12.69 2.17
CA PHE A 53 4.08 12.27 3.32
C PHE A 53 3.33 11.25 4.17
N ASP A 54 2.12 11.58 4.61
CA ASP A 54 1.26 10.67 5.39
C ASP A 54 1.02 9.35 4.63
N SER A 55 0.88 9.40 3.31
CA SER A 55 0.78 8.18 2.49
C SER A 55 2.02 7.30 2.48
N GLY A 56 3.23 7.87 2.55
CA GLY A 56 4.47 7.09 2.68
C GLY A 56 4.48 6.30 4.00
N ARG A 57 3.95 6.91 5.05
CA ARG A 57 3.77 6.28 6.36
C ARG A 57 2.70 5.19 6.34
N GLU A 58 1.56 5.45 5.70
CA GLU A 58 0.49 4.47 5.49
C GLU A 58 1.02 3.24 4.73
N ASP A 59 1.82 3.45 3.69
CA ASP A 59 2.42 2.37 2.89
C ASP A 59 3.42 1.52 3.71
N TYR A 60 4.13 2.13 4.67
CA TYR A 60 4.99 1.41 5.61
C TYR A 60 4.16 0.56 6.58
N PHE A 61 3.13 1.14 7.20
CA PHE A 61 2.25 0.42 8.11
C PHE A 61 1.46 -0.71 7.42
N LEU A 62 1.16 -0.57 6.14
CA LEU A 62 0.56 -1.60 5.30
C LEU A 62 1.52 -2.74 4.97
N GLY A 63 2.80 -2.62 5.32
CA GLY A 63 3.78 -3.69 5.17
C GLY A 63 4.36 -3.82 3.77
N ASN A 64 4.28 -2.77 2.94
CA ASN A 64 4.84 -2.81 1.58
C ASN A 64 6.34 -3.09 1.61
N HIS A 65 6.82 -3.87 0.64
CA HIS A 65 8.24 -4.19 0.50
C HIS A 65 9.02 -3.01 -0.12
N PRO A 66 10.26 -2.70 0.30
CA PRO A 66 10.97 -1.51 -0.20
C PRO A 66 11.15 -1.48 -1.74
N PRO A 67 11.63 -2.56 -2.40
CA PRO A 67 11.60 -2.68 -3.86
C PRO A 67 10.25 -2.41 -4.53
N TRP A 68 9.16 -2.91 -3.95
CA TRP A 68 7.81 -2.67 -4.46
C TRP A 68 7.45 -1.19 -4.38
N GLN A 69 7.77 -0.57 -3.24
CA GLN A 69 7.47 0.84 -3.00
C GLN A 69 8.25 1.74 -3.97
N ILE A 70 9.53 1.47 -4.20
CA ILE A 70 10.35 2.20 -5.19
C ILE A 70 9.71 2.09 -6.58
N PHE A 71 9.38 0.87 -7.03
CA PHE A 71 8.80 0.67 -8.36
C PHE A 71 7.45 1.37 -8.51
N ARG A 72 6.57 1.23 -7.51
CA ARG A 72 5.26 1.88 -7.47
C ARG A 72 5.39 3.40 -7.54
N VAL A 73 6.27 3.99 -6.75
CA VAL A 73 6.47 5.44 -6.72
C VAL A 73 7.09 5.91 -8.03
N SER A 74 8.08 5.20 -8.58
CA SER A 74 8.63 5.49 -9.91
C SER A 74 7.57 5.51 -10.99
N PHE A 75 6.68 4.51 -11.01
CA PHE A 75 5.55 4.48 -11.93
C PHE A 75 4.56 5.62 -11.70
N GLN A 76 4.30 5.98 -10.43
CA GLN A 76 3.42 7.11 -10.10
C GLN A 76 4.05 8.45 -10.50
N MET A 77 5.38 8.60 -10.38
CA MET A 77 6.12 9.80 -10.80
C MET A 77 6.10 10.01 -12.32
N MET A 78 5.76 8.99 -13.11
CA MET A 78 5.52 9.15 -14.56
C MET A 78 4.23 9.93 -14.87
N LYS A 79 3.32 10.11 -13.89
CA LYS A 79 2.10 10.92 -14.01
C LYS A 79 2.20 12.17 -13.13
N ARG A 80 1.65 13.30 -13.58
CA ARG A 80 1.61 14.56 -12.79
C ARG A 80 0.84 14.36 -11.47
N PRO A 81 1.23 15.03 -10.35
CA PRO A 81 2.27 16.05 -10.20
C PRO A 81 3.69 15.45 -10.04
N TYR A 82 4.66 16.08 -10.69
CA TYR A 82 6.01 15.54 -10.89
C TYR A 82 6.84 15.35 -9.62
N VAL A 83 7.60 14.23 -9.61
CA VAL A 83 8.81 13.85 -8.86
C VAL A 83 8.83 14.17 -7.35
N LEU A 84 8.70 15.44 -6.97
CA LEU A 84 8.77 15.89 -5.59
C LEU A 84 7.72 15.22 -4.69
N GLY A 85 6.51 14.98 -5.20
CA GLY A 85 5.47 14.26 -4.46
C GLY A 85 5.79 12.79 -4.23
N GLY A 86 6.56 12.16 -5.14
CA GLY A 86 7.07 10.80 -4.97
C GLY A 86 8.25 10.76 -4.00
N LEU A 87 9.15 11.76 -4.05
CA LEU A 87 10.26 11.89 -3.11
C LEU A 87 9.79 12.08 -1.67
N ALA A 88 8.80 12.96 -1.44
CA ALA A 88 8.21 13.16 -0.10
C ALA A 88 7.58 11.87 0.46
N LEU A 89 7.02 11.04 -0.41
CA LEU A 89 6.41 9.77 -0.03
C LEU A 89 7.49 8.72 0.29
N LEU A 90 8.54 8.61 -0.54
CA LEU A 90 9.66 7.70 -0.27
C LEU A 90 10.43 8.10 0.97
N SER A 91 10.67 9.39 1.20
CA SER A 91 11.40 9.86 2.38
C SER A 91 10.72 9.43 3.67
N GLU A 92 9.39 9.56 3.77
CA GLU A 92 8.68 9.16 4.99
C GLU A 92 8.63 7.63 5.14
N TYR A 93 8.49 6.90 4.03
CA TYR A 93 8.55 5.45 4.06
C TYR A 93 9.90 4.94 4.59
N PHE A 94 11.01 5.47 4.07
CA PHE A 94 12.34 5.08 4.53
C PHE A 94 12.64 5.57 5.95
N TYR A 95 12.15 6.74 6.33
CA TYR A 95 12.25 7.22 7.71
C TYR A 95 11.51 6.28 8.68
N SER A 96 10.31 5.85 8.32
CA SER A 96 9.52 4.92 9.14
C SER A 96 10.16 3.53 9.23
N LEU A 97 10.73 3.06 8.11
CA LEU A 97 11.48 1.80 8.04
C LEU A 97 12.75 1.85 8.90
N ALA A 98 13.53 2.94 8.82
CA ALA A 98 14.73 3.14 9.62
C ALA A 98 14.41 3.29 11.11
N SER A 99 13.28 3.94 11.43
CA SER A 99 12.79 4.11 12.79
C SER A 99 12.16 2.84 13.38
N ARG A 100 11.98 1.78 12.57
CA ARG A 100 11.33 0.52 12.97
C ARG A 100 10.03 0.75 13.72
N MET A 101 9.18 1.66 13.21
CA MET A 101 7.87 1.88 13.84
C MET A 101 7.10 0.56 13.89
N GLU A 102 6.46 0.28 15.03
CA GLU A 102 5.72 -0.96 15.21
C GLU A 102 4.66 -1.12 14.12
N GLU A 103 4.83 -2.15 13.29
CA GLU A 103 3.87 -2.50 12.25
C GLU A 103 2.65 -3.17 12.93
N PRO A 104 1.41 -2.65 12.77
CA PRO A 104 0.22 -3.20 13.42
C PRO A 104 -0.26 -4.52 12.78
N ILE A 105 0.51 -5.10 11.86
CA ILE A 105 0.12 -6.24 11.03
C ILE A 105 0.82 -7.51 11.51
N GLU A 106 0.08 -8.62 11.56
CA GLU A 106 0.62 -9.94 11.89
C GLU A 106 1.74 -10.36 10.92
N ALA A 107 2.85 -10.89 11.46
CA ALA A 107 4.04 -11.21 10.67
C ALA A 107 3.77 -12.22 9.54
N GLU A 108 2.80 -13.12 9.72
CA GLU A 108 2.37 -14.08 8.69
C GLU A 108 1.74 -13.38 7.49
N LEU A 109 0.79 -12.46 7.73
CA LEU A 109 0.16 -11.67 6.67
C LEU A 109 1.19 -10.80 5.95
N LEU A 110 2.08 -10.17 6.71
CA LEU A 110 3.15 -9.34 6.17
C LEU A 110 4.06 -10.12 5.22
N LYS A 111 4.47 -11.34 5.62
CA LYS A 111 5.31 -12.21 4.78
C LYS A 111 4.58 -12.58 3.49
N PHE A 112 3.33 -13.02 3.58
CA PHE A 112 2.51 -13.37 2.42
C PHE A 112 2.34 -12.19 1.46
N HIS A 113 2.04 -11.00 1.99
CA HIS A 113 1.89 -9.79 1.18
C HIS A 113 3.18 -9.42 0.44
N ARG A 114 4.32 -9.48 1.12
CA ARG A 114 5.64 -9.21 0.52
C ARG A 114 5.98 -10.23 -0.58
N GLU A 115 5.69 -11.50 -0.36
CA GLU A 115 5.86 -12.55 -1.38
C GLU A 115 4.95 -12.31 -2.60
N GLU A 116 3.69 -11.90 -2.39
CA GLU A 116 2.77 -11.57 -3.48
C GLU A 116 3.27 -10.37 -4.30
N GLN A 117 3.77 -9.32 -3.63
CA GLN A 117 4.36 -8.14 -4.28
C GLN A 117 5.59 -8.51 -5.12
N LEU A 118 6.53 -9.28 -4.55
CA LEU A 118 7.72 -9.72 -5.27
C LEU A 118 7.37 -10.66 -6.43
N SER A 119 6.39 -11.55 -6.26
CA SER A 119 5.88 -12.40 -7.34
C SER A 119 5.33 -11.57 -8.49
N ARG A 120 4.56 -10.52 -8.21
CA ARG A 120 4.03 -9.59 -9.22
C ARG A 120 5.14 -8.84 -9.96
N LEU A 121 6.21 -8.43 -9.27
CA LEU A 121 7.37 -7.81 -9.91
C LEU A 121 8.15 -8.77 -10.80
N LYS A 122 8.16 -10.07 -10.48
CA LYS A 122 8.82 -11.11 -11.30
C LYS A 122 8.02 -11.52 -12.54
N ARG A 123 6.68 -11.37 -12.54
CA ARG A 123 5.82 -11.73 -13.67
C ARG A 123 6.20 -11.10 -15.02
N PRO A 124 6.57 -9.80 -15.14
CA PRO A 124 7.04 -9.26 -16.41
C PRO A 124 8.34 -9.91 -16.90
N PHE A 125 9.18 -10.47 -16.02
CA PHE A 125 10.41 -11.18 -16.39
C PHE A 125 10.19 -12.68 -16.70
N ALA A 126 9.02 -13.23 -16.34
CA ALA A 126 8.66 -14.63 -16.60
C ALA A 126 7.92 -14.85 -17.93
N ARG A 127 7.72 -13.77 -18.71
CA ARG A 127 7.30 -13.80 -20.12
C ARG A 127 8.47 -13.28 -20.98
N SER A 128 9.52 -14.08 -21.08
CA SER A 128 10.56 -13.98 -22.11
C SER A 128 10.82 -15.37 -22.67
#